data_AF-A0A7V9BWV2-F1
#
_entry.id   AF-A0A7V9BWV2-F1
#
_cell.length_a   1.000
_cell.length_b   1.000
_cell.length_c   1.000
_cell.angle_alpha   90.00
_cell.angle_beta   90.00
_cell.angle_gamma   90.00
#
_symmetry.space_group_name_H-M   'P 1'
#
loop_
_entity.id
_entity.type
_entity.pdbx_description
1 polymer ?
#
loop_
_entity_poly.entity_id
_entity_poly.type
_entity_poly.pdbx_seq_one_letter_code
_entity_poly.pdbx_strand_id
1 'polypeptide(L)'
;MTGWLPVRRIPRERPSAPLRGHKLAHPMVSADGTGAGFGGVTLGRASVYGVLADAQCAQGGRHRCPSRWCDCGFYCVHTLGDARALACDPDYRYAVLLEVAASGRYIRYERGLRYARQRVISVRVGRCACGHRARVLAETGVGTVGWRRLVAACLDCAGTRPSLTFGAFSRLLSGLPVRSDTGEPRAAEPTAPQPRQAEAEPSQMSAVPTEALVPMLTAEVALLQARLDEVQRQLARLTPP
;
A
#
# COMPACT_ATOMS: atom_id res chain seq x y z
N MET A 1 -33.90 22.87 -35.65
CA MET A 1 -33.73 21.43 -35.36
C MET A 1 -32.27 21.20 -35.00
N THR A 2 -31.94 21.21 -33.71
CA THR A 2 -30.57 21.09 -33.23
C THR A 2 -30.18 19.62 -33.18
N GLY A 3 -29.34 19.20 -34.13
CA GLY A 3 -28.89 17.82 -34.27
C GLY A 3 -28.03 17.38 -33.08
N TRP A 4 -28.44 16.30 -32.44
CA TRP A 4 -27.68 15.61 -31.41
C TRP A 4 -26.49 14.90 -32.08
N LEU A 5 -25.27 15.37 -31.84
CA LEU A 5 -24.07 14.69 -32.34
C LEU A 5 -23.94 13.33 -31.64
N PRO A 6 -23.65 12.24 -32.37
CA PRO A 6 -23.48 10.93 -31.76
C PRO A 6 -22.25 10.93 -30.86
N VAL A 7 -22.46 10.62 -29.58
CA VAL A 7 -21.38 10.44 -28.60
C VAL A 7 -20.41 9.39 -29.14
N ARG A 8 -19.23 9.83 -29.58
CA ARG A 8 -18.14 8.96 -30.02
C ARG A 8 -17.79 8.01 -28.86
N ARG A 9 -18.13 6.72 -29.01
CA ARG A 9 -17.70 5.70 -28.04
C ARG A 9 -16.19 5.59 -28.09
N ILE A 10 -15.54 6.04 -27.03
CA ILE A 10 -14.09 5.85 -26.85
C ILE A 10 -13.81 4.34 -26.93
N PRO A 11 -12.86 3.89 -27.77
CA PRO A 11 -12.47 2.50 -27.86
C PRO A 11 -12.09 1.95 -26.49
N ARG A 12 -12.64 0.78 -26.13
CA ARG A 12 -12.26 0.09 -24.90
C ARG A 12 -11.00 -0.70 -25.16
N GLU A 13 -9.92 -0.34 -24.48
CA GLU A 13 -8.66 -1.08 -24.49
C GLU A 13 -8.90 -2.52 -24.00
N ARG A 14 -8.43 -3.50 -24.79
CA ARG A 14 -8.54 -4.94 -24.51
C ARG A 14 -7.14 -5.57 -24.61
N PRO A 15 -6.37 -5.59 -23.51
CA PRO A 15 -5.07 -6.25 -23.49
C PRO A 15 -5.23 -7.74 -23.82
N SER A 16 -4.33 -8.27 -24.65
CA SER A 16 -4.28 -9.71 -25.00
C SER A 16 -3.72 -10.57 -23.88
N ALA A 17 -3.05 -9.97 -22.89
CA ALA A 17 -2.50 -10.62 -21.71
C ALA A 17 -2.78 -9.78 -20.45
N PRO A 18 -2.76 -10.41 -19.25
CA PRO A 18 -2.85 -9.68 -17.98
C PRO A 18 -1.78 -8.60 -17.86
N LEU A 19 -2.16 -7.42 -17.37
CA LEU A 19 -1.25 -6.30 -17.16
C LEU A 19 -0.43 -6.55 -15.90
N ARG A 20 0.90 -6.47 -15.98
CA ARG A 20 1.75 -6.57 -14.79
C ARG A 20 1.72 -5.28 -13.97
N GLY A 21 1.87 -5.42 -12.67
CA GLY A 21 2.08 -4.29 -11.77
C GLY A 21 2.57 -4.72 -10.39
N HIS A 22 2.77 -3.74 -9.52
CA HIS A 22 3.28 -3.93 -8.17
C HIS A 22 2.39 -3.24 -7.13
N LYS A 23 2.21 -3.85 -5.97
CA LYS A 23 1.41 -3.25 -4.88
C LYS A 23 1.93 -3.66 -3.52
N LEU A 24 1.50 -2.93 -2.48
CA LEU A 24 1.75 -3.28 -1.09
C LEU A 24 0.53 -3.99 -0.49
N ALA A 25 0.78 -4.93 0.40
CA ALA A 25 -0.25 -5.62 1.16
C ALA A 25 0.29 -6.13 2.50
N HIS A 26 -0.57 -6.28 3.50
CA HIS A 26 -0.18 -6.93 4.74
C HIS A 26 -0.22 -8.46 4.55
N PRO A 27 0.85 -9.20 4.86
CA PRO A 27 0.81 -10.66 4.84
C PRO A 27 -0.04 -11.16 6.01
N MET A 28 -0.91 -12.13 5.75
CA MET A 28 -1.87 -12.66 6.72
C MET A 28 -1.78 -14.19 6.78
N VAL A 29 -2.00 -14.75 7.96
CA VAL A 29 -2.22 -16.20 8.18
C VAL A 29 -3.58 -16.41 8.82
N SER A 30 -4.28 -17.48 8.47
CA SER A 30 -5.55 -17.84 9.09
C SER A 30 -5.34 -18.24 10.56
N ALA A 31 -6.36 -18.08 11.39
CA ALA A 31 -6.27 -18.35 12.83
C ALA A 31 -5.98 -19.83 13.15
N ASP A 32 -6.41 -20.74 12.28
CA ASP A 32 -6.15 -22.19 12.32
C ASP A 32 -4.79 -22.57 11.69
N GLY A 33 -4.06 -21.61 11.12
CA GLY A 33 -2.75 -21.83 10.50
C GLY A 33 -2.76 -22.58 9.17
N THR A 34 -3.94 -22.89 8.61
CA THR A 34 -4.07 -23.70 7.40
C THR A 34 -4.01 -22.90 6.10
N GLY A 35 -4.17 -21.58 6.17
CA GLY A 35 -4.24 -20.68 5.03
C GLY A 35 -3.38 -19.44 5.19
N ALA A 36 -2.99 -18.87 4.06
CA ALA A 36 -2.32 -17.57 3.98
C ALA A 36 -3.00 -16.68 2.95
N GLY A 37 -2.86 -15.38 3.15
CA GLY A 37 -3.43 -14.39 2.26
C GLY A 37 -2.84 -13.01 2.50
N PHE A 38 -3.56 -12.02 2.01
CA PHE A 38 -3.10 -10.64 2.02
C PHE A 38 -4.25 -9.70 2.41
N GLY A 39 -3.96 -8.72 3.26
CA GLY A 39 -4.85 -7.61 3.57
C GLY A 39 -4.46 -6.36 2.77
N GLY A 40 -5.44 -5.54 2.37
CA GLY A 40 -5.15 -4.22 1.81
C GLY A 40 -4.45 -3.31 2.82
N VAL A 41 -3.73 -2.29 2.34
CA VAL A 41 -3.07 -1.28 3.19
C VAL A 41 -3.95 -0.07 3.50
N THR A 42 -5.00 0.18 2.68
CA THR A 42 -5.94 1.32 2.84
C THR A 42 -7.38 0.82 3.04
N LEU A 43 -8.33 1.22 2.17
CA LEU A 43 -9.75 0.88 2.26
C LEU A 43 -10.03 -0.63 2.28
N GLY A 44 -9.18 -1.42 1.61
CA GLY A 44 -9.28 -2.88 1.58
C GLY A 44 -8.69 -3.60 2.79
N ARG A 45 -8.30 -2.89 3.87
CA ARG A 45 -7.65 -3.50 5.04
C ARG A 45 -8.54 -4.46 5.84
N ALA A 46 -9.86 -4.31 5.72
CA ALA A 46 -10.84 -5.13 6.44
C ALA A 46 -11.11 -6.49 5.78
N SER A 47 -10.58 -6.75 4.58
CA SER A 47 -10.80 -8.00 3.86
C SER A 47 -9.48 -8.66 3.49
N VAL A 48 -9.35 -9.93 3.86
CA VAL A 48 -8.21 -10.76 3.46
C VAL A 48 -8.56 -11.48 2.16
N TYR A 49 -7.63 -11.47 1.21
CA TYR A 49 -7.79 -12.12 -0.09
C TYR A 49 -6.62 -13.07 -0.37
N GLY A 50 -6.90 -14.11 -1.17
CA GLY A 50 -5.89 -15.09 -1.59
C GLY A 50 -5.02 -14.63 -2.76
N VAL A 51 -4.23 -15.57 -3.29
CA VAL A 51 -3.38 -15.37 -4.47
C VAL A 51 -4.21 -14.97 -5.70
N LEU A 52 -5.36 -15.61 -5.89
CA LEU A 52 -6.37 -15.25 -6.88
C LEU A 52 -7.53 -14.57 -6.18
N ALA A 53 -7.95 -13.41 -6.67
CA ALA A 53 -9.07 -12.69 -6.06
C ALA A 53 -9.78 -11.76 -7.04
N ASP A 54 -11.10 -11.63 -6.84
CA ASP A 54 -11.94 -10.57 -7.38
C ASP A 54 -12.05 -9.42 -6.39
N ALA A 55 -12.03 -8.19 -6.89
CA ALA A 55 -12.19 -7.00 -6.08
C ALA A 55 -13.66 -6.85 -5.66
N GLN A 56 -13.85 -6.53 -4.38
CA GLN A 56 -15.16 -6.29 -3.78
C GLN A 56 -15.26 -4.84 -3.33
N CYS A 57 -16.49 -4.32 -3.25
CA CYS A 57 -16.71 -2.99 -2.70
C CYS A 57 -16.61 -3.06 -1.18
N ALA A 58 -15.61 -2.41 -0.59
CA ALA A 58 -15.46 -2.35 0.87
C ALA A 58 -16.66 -1.68 1.57
N GLN A 59 -17.40 -0.85 0.86
CA GLN A 59 -18.61 -0.16 1.34
C GLN A 59 -19.89 -1.01 1.17
N GLY A 60 -19.78 -2.26 0.69
CA GLY A 60 -20.94 -3.13 0.45
C GLY A 60 -21.82 -2.73 -0.75
N GLY A 61 -21.36 -1.77 -1.57
CA GLY A 61 -22.10 -1.28 -2.73
C GLY A 61 -22.34 -2.35 -3.79
N ARG A 62 -23.57 -2.42 -4.32
CA ARG A 62 -23.97 -3.32 -5.41
C ARG A 62 -23.58 -2.74 -6.78
N HIS A 63 -22.28 -2.63 -7.03
CA HIS A 63 -21.76 -2.22 -8.33
C HIS A 63 -20.57 -3.08 -8.76
N ARG A 64 -20.28 -3.11 -10.06
CA ARG A 64 -19.12 -3.84 -10.56
C ARG A 64 -17.83 -3.11 -10.21
N CYS A 65 -16.88 -3.79 -9.59
CA CYS A 65 -15.53 -3.27 -9.35
C CYS A 65 -14.67 -3.31 -10.63
N PRO A 66 -13.75 -2.34 -10.82
CA PRO A 66 -13.78 -1.02 -10.21
C PRO A 66 -14.93 -0.17 -10.77
N SER A 67 -15.54 0.67 -9.94
CA SER A 67 -16.47 1.72 -10.37
C SER A 67 -15.68 3.01 -10.62
N ARG A 68 -16.17 3.95 -11.43
CA ARG A 68 -15.58 5.31 -11.51
C ARG A 68 -16.02 6.22 -10.36
N TRP A 69 -17.11 5.86 -9.71
CA TRP A 69 -17.76 6.63 -8.65
C TRP A 69 -17.53 6.05 -7.25
N CYS A 70 -16.64 5.07 -7.14
CA CYS A 70 -16.23 4.45 -5.88
C CYS A 70 -14.77 4.05 -5.99
N ASP A 71 -14.07 4.05 -4.87
CA ASP A 71 -12.66 3.66 -4.77
C ASP A 71 -12.45 2.15 -4.65
N CYS A 72 -13.47 1.36 -5.02
CA CYS A 72 -13.36 -0.08 -5.09
C CYS A 72 -12.44 -0.55 -6.23
N GLY A 73 -11.84 -1.72 -6.03
CA GLY A 73 -10.85 -2.27 -6.93
C GLY A 73 -9.54 -2.55 -6.22
N PHE A 74 -8.75 -3.48 -6.76
CA PHE A 74 -7.35 -3.52 -6.41
C PHE A 74 -6.62 -2.37 -7.10
N TYR A 75 -5.56 -1.86 -6.48
CA TYR A 75 -4.67 -0.88 -7.11
C TYR A 75 -3.25 -1.43 -7.14
N CYS A 76 -2.57 -1.23 -8.26
CA CYS A 76 -1.14 -1.48 -8.41
C CYS A 76 -0.48 -0.33 -9.17
N VAL A 77 0.77 -0.05 -8.85
CA VAL A 77 1.62 0.84 -9.63
C VAL A 77 2.32 0.05 -10.73
N HIS A 78 2.82 0.75 -11.75
CA HIS A 78 3.46 0.10 -12.90
C HIS A 78 4.83 -0.50 -12.57
N THR A 79 5.62 0.19 -11.74
CA THR A 79 7.02 -0.16 -11.53
C THR A 79 7.29 -0.68 -10.12
N LEU A 80 8.33 -1.51 -10.00
CA LEU A 80 8.82 -1.96 -8.71
C LEU A 80 9.36 -0.78 -7.88
N GLY A 81 9.97 0.21 -8.54
CA GLY A 81 10.53 1.40 -7.89
C GLY A 81 9.46 2.26 -7.21
N ASP A 82 8.32 2.49 -7.87
CA ASP A 82 7.18 3.20 -7.28
C ASP A 82 6.63 2.48 -6.06
N ALA A 83 6.50 1.16 -6.12
CA ALA A 83 6.07 0.36 -4.97
C ALA A 83 7.12 0.38 -3.84
N ARG A 84 8.40 0.40 -4.23
CA ARG A 84 9.59 0.78 -3.44
C ARG A 84 9.33 2.01 -2.58
N ALA A 85 9.12 3.13 -3.27
CA ALA A 85 8.94 4.44 -2.68
C ALA A 85 7.72 4.50 -1.75
N LEU A 86 6.62 3.84 -2.11
CA LEU A 86 5.46 3.73 -1.22
C LEU A 86 5.81 3.01 0.09
N ALA A 87 6.64 1.97 0.06
CA ALA A 87 7.01 1.24 1.28
C ALA A 87 7.88 2.06 2.27
N CYS A 88 8.41 3.21 1.84
CA CYS A 88 9.10 4.15 2.72
C CYS A 88 8.15 4.91 3.65
N ASP A 89 6.86 4.98 3.32
CA ASP A 89 5.85 5.55 4.20
C ASP A 89 5.73 4.68 5.48
N PRO A 90 5.82 5.29 6.68
CA PRO A 90 5.66 4.58 7.95
C PRO A 90 4.36 3.76 8.04
N ASP A 91 3.29 4.19 7.38
CA ASP A 91 2.01 3.47 7.37
C ASP A 91 2.09 2.14 6.61
N TYR A 92 3.04 2.03 5.68
CA TYR A 92 3.23 0.86 4.83
C TYR A 92 4.50 0.05 5.17
N ARG A 93 5.29 0.46 6.17
CA ARG A 93 6.56 -0.19 6.56
C ARG A 93 6.47 -1.69 6.88
N TYR A 94 5.26 -2.17 7.21
CA TYR A 94 4.97 -3.55 7.58
C TYR A 94 4.31 -4.35 6.45
N ALA A 95 4.11 -3.73 5.29
CA ALA A 95 3.58 -4.41 4.12
C ALA A 95 4.67 -5.20 3.39
N VAL A 96 4.25 -6.25 2.69
CA VAL A 96 5.05 -6.93 1.68
C VAL A 96 4.74 -6.35 0.31
N LEU A 97 5.72 -6.43 -0.59
CA LEU A 97 5.55 -6.01 -1.97
C LEU A 97 5.13 -7.21 -2.82
N LEU A 98 4.00 -7.06 -3.49
CA LEU A 98 3.43 -8.04 -4.39
C LEU A 98 3.69 -7.64 -5.83
N GLU A 99 4.18 -8.58 -6.63
CA GLU A 99 4.03 -8.50 -8.08
C GLU A 99 2.71 -9.16 -8.46
N VAL A 100 1.93 -8.53 -9.33
CA VAL A 100 0.58 -8.98 -9.69
C VAL A 100 0.38 -8.99 -11.20
N ALA A 101 -0.45 -9.92 -11.64
CA ALA A 101 -1.08 -9.91 -12.95
C ALA A 101 -2.53 -9.41 -12.79
N ALA A 102 -2.78 -8.19 -13.25
CA ALA A 102 -4.09 -7.54 -13.25
C ALA A 102 -4.90 -7.94 -14.48
N SER A 103 -6.17 -8.26 -14.27
CA SER A 103 -7.09 -8.68 -15.33
C SER A 103 -8.52 -8.23 -15.05
N GLY A 104 -9.43 -8.55 -15.97
CA GLY A 104 -10.82 -8.11 -15.92
C GLY A 104 -10.97 -6.63 -16.24
N ARG A 105 -11.97 -5.99 -15.63
CA ARG A 105 -12.19 -4.54 -15.79
C ARG A 105 -11.09 -3.76 -15.09
N TYR A 106 -10.61 -2.69 -15.72
CA TYR A 106 -9.65 -1.79 -15.10
C TYR A 106 -9.86 -0.34 -15.52
N ILE A 107 -9.24 0.55 -14.76
CA ILE A 107 -9.11 1.98 -14.99
C ILE A 107 -7.61 2.26 -14.92
N ARG A 108 -7.04 2.87 -15.96
CA ARG A 108 -5.64 3.29 -15.97
C ARG A 108 -5.52 4.70 -15.42
N TYR A 109 -4.51 4.89 -14.59
CA TYR A 109 -4.02 6.17 -14.10
C TYR A 109 -2.58 6.34 -14.59
N GLU A 110 -2.04 7.55 -14.45
CA GLU A 110 -0.66 7.84 -14.83
C GLU A 110 0.35 6.91 -14.13
N ARG A 111 0.16 6.70 -12.82
CA ARG A 111 1.09 5.92 -11.99
C ARG A 111 0.70 4.45 -11.82
N GLY A 112 -0.45 4.01 -12.34
CA GLY A 112 -0.94 2.67 -12.03
C GLY A 112 -2.28 2.28 -12.62
N LEU A 113 -2.81 1.19 -12.10
CA LEU A 113 -4.03 0.54 -12.56
C LEU A 113 -4.92 0.27 -11.35
N ARG A 114 -6.20 0.63 -11.46
CA ARG A 114 -7.26 0.11 -10.59
C ARG A 114 -8.01 -0.98 -11.33
N TYR A 115 -8.16 -2.18 -10.76
CA TYR A 115 -8.58 -3.35 -11.53
C TYR A 115 -9.41 -4.35 -10.72
N ALA A 116 -10.13 -5.21 -11.44
CA ALA A 116 -11.16 -6.09 -10.89
C ALA A 116 -10.64 -7.44 -10.44
N ARG A 117 -9.65 -8.02 -11.14
CA ARG A 117 -9.14 -9.36 -10.85
C ARG A 117 -7.64 -9.36 -10.74
N GLN A 118 -7.14 -10.01 -9.70
CA GLN A 118 -5.70 -10.14 -9.51
C GLN A 118 -5.28 -11.61 -9.42
N ARG A 119 -4.07 -11.85 -9.92
CA ARG A 119 -3.26 -12.99 -9.52
C ARG A 119 -1.94 -12.46 -8.96
N VAL A 120 -1.62 -12.82 -7.72
CA VAL A 120 -0.28 -12.55 -7.18
C VAL A 120 0.73 -13.50 -7.86
N ILE A 121 1.85 -12.94 -8.29
CA ILE A 121 2.92 -13.64 -9.03
C ILE A 121 4.13 -13.91 -8.14
N SER A 122 4.49 -12.95 -7.28
CA SER A 122 5.53 -13.15 -6.28
C SER A 122 5.35 -12.20 -5.10
N VAL A 123 5.94 -12.59 -3.97
CA VAL A 123 5.99 -11.81 -2.73
C VAL A 123 7.44 -11.44 -2.43
N ARG A 124 7.68 -10.16 -2.18
CA ARG A 124 8.96 -9.64 -1.69
C ARG A 124 8.76 -9.12 -0.27
N VAL A 125 9.53 -9.67 0.66
CA VAL A 125 9.46 -9.38 2.09
C VAL A 125 10.56 -8.38 2.45
N GLY A 126 10.17 -7.22 2.99
CA GLY A 126 11.11 -6.18 3.40
C GLY A 126 12.03 -6.58 4.54
N ARG A 127 12.76 -5.60 5.07
CA ARG A 127 13.66 -5.78 6.22
C ARG A 127 12.87 -5.88 7.52
N CYS A 128 13.52 -6.39 8.55
CA CYS A 128 13.04 -6.27 9.92
C CYS A 128 12.98 -4.78 10.32
N ALA A 129 12.12 -4.42 11.26
CA ALA A 129 12.06 -3.08 11.83
C ALA A 129 13.42 -2.60 12.42
N CYS A 130 14.28 -3.53 12.86
CA CYS A 130 15.64 -3.22 13.33
C CYS A 130 16.68 -3.04 12.20
N GLY A 131 16.26 -3.07 10.93
CA GLY A 131 17.13 -2.92 9.75
C GLY A 131 17.79 -4.23 9.26
N HIS A 132 17.88 -5.25 10.11
CA HIS A 132 18.41 -6.56 9.72
C HIS A 132 17.55 -7.24 8.66
N ARG A 133 18.17 -8.18 7.92
CA ARG A 133 17.47 -9.00 6.94
C ARG A 133 16.39 -9.83 7.64
N ALA A 134 15.16 -9.74 7.14
CA ALA A 134 14.09 -10.60 7.61
C ALA A 134 14.32 -12.05 7.17
N ARG A 135 14.06 -12.98 8.09
CA ARG A 135 14.17 -14.44 7.89
C ARG A 135 12.82 -15.13 8.06
N VAL A 136 11.91 -14.49 8.80
CA VAL A 136 10.58 -15.00 9.09
C VAL A 136 9.53 -13.89 8.95
N LEU A 137 8.28 -14.32 8.87
CA LEU A 137 7.08 -13.51 9.03
C LEU A 137 6.51 -13.82 10.41
N ALA A 138 6.67 -12.90 11.36
CA ALA A 138 6.22 -13.07 12.75
C ALA A 138 4.84 -12.44 12.95
N GLU A 139 4.01 -13.08 13.78
CA GLU A 139 2.72 -12.51 14.17
C GLU A 139 2.89 -11.19 14.94
N THR A 140 1.96 -10.27 14.72
CA THR A 140 1.94 -8.95 15.39
C THR A 140 0.97 -8.85 16.56
N GLY A 141 0.13 -9.87 16.78
CA GLY A 141 -0.98 -9.78 17.73
C GLY A 141 -2.16 -8.93 17.26
N VAL A 142 -2.08 -8.31 16.07
CA VAL A 142 -3.19 -7.59 15.42
C VAL A 142 -3.70 -8.37 14.21
N GLY A 143 -4.95 -8.14 13.81
CA GLY A 143 -5.56 -8.89 12.73
C GLY A 143 -6.98 -8.47 12.38
N THR A 144 -7.70 -9.39 11.76
CA THR A 144 -9.14 -9.30 11.49
C THR A 144 -9.75 -10.65 11.86
N VAL A 145 -11.07 -10.74 12.04
CA VAL A 145 -11.73 -11.98 12.43
C VAL A 145 -11.27 -13.15 11.53
N GLY A 146 -10.73 -14.20 12.13
CA GLY A 146 -10.20 -15.39 11.45
C GLY A 146 -8.78 -15.26 10.87
N TRP A 147 -8.13 -14.09 10.99
CA TRP A 147 -6.84 -13.81 10.35
C TRP A 147 -5.88 -13.02 11.26
N ARG A 148 -4.63 -13.45 11.32
CA ARG A 148 -3.55 -12.76 12.04
C ARG A 148 -2.60 -12.08 11.05
N ARG A 149 -2.23 -10.84 11.35
CA ARG A 149 -1.25 -10.09 10.54
C ARG A 149 0.15 -10.56 10.89
N LEU A 150 0.98 -10.66 9.86
CA LEU A 150 2.40 -10.96 9.97
C LEU A 150 3.25 -9.73 9.62
N VAL A 151 4.49 -9.71 10.12
CA VAL A 151 5.52 -8.73 9.79
C VAL A 151 6.85 -9.39 9.50
N ALA A 152 7.61 -8.77 8.61
CA ALA A 152 9.00 -9.14 8.37
C ALA A 152 9.83 -8.98 9.64
N ALA A 153 10.50 -10.05 10.08
CA ALA A 153 11.35 -10.03 11.26
C ALA A 153 12.65 -10.83 11.04
N CYS A 154 13.74 -10.38 11.65
CA CYS A 154 14.90 -11.24 11.91
C CYS A 154 14.56 -12.21 13.06
N LEU A 155 15.38 -13.24 13.25
CA LEU A 155 15.13 -14.25 14.28
C LEU A 155 15.17 -13.63 15.69
N ASP A 156 16.09 -12.71 15.94
CA ASP A 156 16.23 -12.05 17.25
C ASP A 156 14.99 -11.21 17.59
N CYS A 157 14.55 -10.36 16.66
CA CYS A 157 13.36 -9.54 16.87
C CYS A 157 12.07 -10.36 16.86
N ALA A 158 12.02 -11.50 16.16
CA ALA A 158 10.88 -12.41 16.24
C ALA A 158 10.75 -12.96 17.67
N GLY A 159 11.88 -13.34 18.28
CA GLY A 159 11.93 -13.90 19.63
C GLY A 159 11.05 -15.14 19.73
N THR A 160 10.15 -15.16 20.70
CA THR A 160 9.21 -16.26 20.94
C THR A 160 7.89 -16.11 20.18
N ARG A 161 7.71 -15.05 19.39
CA ARG A 161 6.46 -14.83 18.66
C ARG A 161 6.24 -15.95 17.64
N PRO A 162 5.00 -16.46 17.50
CA PRO A 162 4.66 -17.36 16.42
C PRO A 162 5.11 -16.77 15.07
N SER A 163 5.82 -17.57 14.28
CA SER A 163 6.40 -17.09 13.03
C SER A 163 6.45 -18.18 11.97
N LEU A 164 6.41 -17.73 10.72
CA LEU A 164 6.52 -18.57 9.54
C LEU A 164 7.81 -18.25 8.80
N THR A 165 8.55 -19.28 8.40
CA THR A 165 9.60 -19.09 7.39
C THR A 165 8.97 -18.70 6.05
N PHE A 166 9.73 -18.06 5.17
CA PHE A 166 9.23 -17.73 3.83
C PHE A 166 8.78 -18.96 3.04
N GLY A 167 9.47 -20.09 3.21
CA GLY A 167 9.06 -21.37 2.61
C GLY A 167 7.74 -21.90 3.16
N ALA A 168 7.50 -21.78 4.47
CA ALA A 168 6.22 -22.16 5.08
C ALA A 168 5.07 -21.28 4.57
N PHE A 169 5.28 -19.96 4.54
CA PHE A 169 4.30 -19.02 4.00
C PHE A 169 4.03 -19.27 2.51
N SER A 170 5.07 -19.57 1.74
CA SER A 170 4.96 -19.94 0.33
C SER A 170 4.08 -21.18 0.12
N ARG A 171 4.24 -22.22 0.96
CA ARG A 171 3.40 -23.43 0.89
C ARG A 171 1.93 -23.12 1.16
N LEU A 172 1.64 -22.29 2.16
CA LEU A 172 0.26 -21.85 2.46
C LEU A 172 -0.35 -21.02 1.31
N LEU A 173 0.49 -20.38 0.49
CA LEU A 173 0.11 -19.68 -0.73
C LEU A 173 0.21 -20.57 -1.99
N SER A 174 0.08 -21.89 -1.82
CA SER A 174 0.12 -22.87 -2.92
C SER A 174 1.41 -22.81 -3.76
N GLY A 175 2.55 -22.57 -3.11
CA GLY A 175 3.87 -22.55 -3.74
C GLY A 175 4.26 -21.21 -4.37
N LEU A 176 3.51 -20.14 -4.12
CA LEU A 176 3.85 -18.81 -4.62
C LEU A 176 5.25 -18.39 -4.14
N PRO A 177 6.15 -17.90 -5.01
CA PRO A 177 7.49 -17.49 -4.59
C PRO A 177 7.48 -16.35 -3.56
N VAL A 178 8.11 -16.60 -2.40
CA VAL A 178 8.31 -15.61 -1.32
C VAL A 178 9.80 -15.44 -1.09
N ARG A 179 10.30 -14.22 -1.25
CA ARG A 179 11.73 -13.89 -1.13
C ARG A 179 11.95 -12.62 -0.34
N SER A 180 13.13 -12.46 0.25
CA SER A 180 13.54 -11.15 0.78
C SER A 180 13.54 -10.13 -0.37
N ASP A 181 13.05 -8.93 -0.12
CA ASP A 181 13.40 -7.80 -0.93
C ASP A 181 14.83 -7.42 -0.55
N THR A 182 15.80 -7.91 -1.33
CA THR A 182 17.20 -7.56 -1.12
C THR A 182 17.43 -6.07 -1.31
N GLY A 183 16.49 -5.39 -2.01
CA GLY A 183 16.42 -3.95 -2.16
C GLY A 183 17.82 -3.40 -2.17
N GLU A 184 18.64 -3.83 -3.16
CA GLU A 184 20.01 -3.38 -3.23
C GLU A 184 19.92 -1.87 -3.10
N PRO A 185 20.49 -1.29 -2.03
CA PRO A 185 20.84 0.10 -2.12
C PRO A 185 21.73 0.08 -3.34
N ARG A 186 21.30 0.73 -4.41
CA ARG A 186 22.27 1.22 -5.37
C ARG A 186 23.23 1.97 -4.44
N ALA A 187 24.41 1.39 -4.22
CA ALA A 187 25.43 2.08 -3.47
C ALA A 187 25.39 3.47 -4.06
N ALA A 188 25.28 4.51 -3.23
CA ALA A 188 25.79 5.77 -3.67
C ALA A 188 27.20 5.41 -4.15
N GLU A 189 27.40 5.37 -5.47
CA GLU A 189 28.73 5.20 -6.02
C GLU A 189 29.55 6.22 -5.25
N PRO A 190 30.70 5.84 -4.66
CA PRO A 190 31.55 6.83 -4.04
C PRO A 190 31.81 7.86 -5.14
N THR A 191 31.18 9.03 -5.00
CA THR A 191 31.33 10.12 -5.95
C THR A 191 32.83 10.36 -6.00
N ALA A 192 33.45 10.05 -7.14
CA ALA A 192 34.86 10.33 -7.35
C ALA A 192 35.11 11.80 -6.96
N PRO A 193 36.21 12.12 -6.27
CA PRO A 193 36.46 13.49 -5.85
C PRO A 193 36.53 14.38 -7.10
N GLN A 194 35.49 15.18 -7.31
CA GLN A 194 35.46 16.16 -8.38
C GLN A 194 36.50 17.25 -8.07
N PRO A 195 37.21 17.78 -9.07
CA PRO A 195 38.12 18.89 -8.86
C PRO A 195 37.35 20.10 -8.33
N ARG A 196 37.89 20.69 -7.26
CA ARG A 196 37.34 21.87 -6.58
C ARG A 196 37.15 23.01 -7.59
N GLN A 197 35.90 23.35 -7.86
CA GLN A 197 35.54 24.67 -8.38
C GLN A 197 35.18 25.56 -7.20
N ALA A 198 35.73 26.77 -7.26
CA ALA A 198 35.68 27.78 -6.21
C ALA A 198 34.25 28.20 -5.85
N GLU A 199 34.05 28.35 -4.54
CA GLU A 199 33.22 29.36 -3.88
C GLU A 199 31.93 29.78 -4.60
N ALA A 200 30.84 29.09 -4.27
CA ALA A 200 29.50 29.65 -4.28
C ALA A 200 28.80 29.26 -2.98
N GLU A 201 28.14 30.24 -2.37
CA GLU A 201 27.67 30.33 -1.00
C GLU A 201 26.76 29.18 -0.51
N PRO A 202 26.72 28.93 0.82
CA PRO A 202 25.83 27.92 1.39
C PRO A 202 24.36 28.34 1.23
N SER A 203 23.67 27.68 0.31
CA SER A 203 22.21 27.65 0.26
C SER A 203 21.70 26.91 1.49
N GLN A 204 21.42 27.69 2.54
CA GLN A 204 20.69 27.26 3.72
C GLN A 204 19.29 26.81 3.27
N MET A 205 19.08 25.49 3.32
CA MET A 205 17.74 24.94 3.35
C MET A 205 17.06 25.52 4.60
N SER A 206 16.11 26.43 4.37
CA SER A 206 15.46 27.21 5.42
C SER A 206 14.80 26.27 6.44
N ALA A 207 15.47 26.05 7.56
CA ALA A 207 14.78 25.68 8.79
C ALA A 207 13.78 26.80 9.05
N VAL A 208 12.49 26.47 9.08
CA VAL A 208 11.47 27.43 9.50
C VAL A 208 11.89 27.92 10.89
N PRO A 209 12.13 29.23 11.09
CA PRO A 209 12.60 29.73 12.38
C PRO A 209 11.59 29.31 13.44
N THR A 210 12.07 28.83 14.59
CA THR A 210 11.22 28.29 15.66
C THR A 210 10.11 29.25 16.09
N GLU A 211 10.32 30.54 15.89
CA GLU A 211 9.36 31.63 16.13
C GLU A 211 8.17 31.63 15.15
N ALA A 212 8.34 31.12 13.93
CA ALA A 212 7.28 30.98 12.92
C ALA A 212 6.52 29.63 13.01
N LEU A 213 7.06 28.65 13.73
CA LEU A 213 6.38 27.37 13.98
C LEU A 213 5.17 27.52 14.91
N VAL A 214 5.25 28.40 15.92
CA VAL A 214 4.16 28.57 16.89
C VAL A 214 2.90 29.18 16.26
N PRO A 215 2.97 30.26 15.45
CA PRO A 215 1.79 30.76 14.72
C PRO A 215 1.22 29.75 13.73
N MET A 216 2.07 28.98 13.04
CA MET A 216 1.65 27.95 12.08
C MET A 216 0.90 26.81 12.79
N LEU A 217 1.45 26.27 13.88
CA LEU A 217 0.79 25.24 14.68
C LEU A 217 -0.51 25.76 15.32
N THR A 218 -0.55 27.03 15.70
CA THR A 218 -1.77 27.68 16.23
C THR A 218 -2.86 27.77 15.15
N ALA A 219 -2.49 28.09 13.91
CA ALA A 219 -3.42 28.08 12.77
C ALA A 219 -3.94 26.67 12.47
N GLU A 220 -3.08 25.64 12.56
CA GLU A 220 -3.51 24.24 12.40
C GLU A 220 -4.46 23.79 13.52
N VAL A 221 -4.17 24.14 14.77
CA VAL A 221 -5.05 23.85 15.91
C VAL A 221 -6.40 24.53 15.76
N ALA A 222 -6.44 25.80 15.35
CA ALA A 222 -7.67 26.53 15.09
C ALA A 222 -8.51 25.87 13.97
N LEU A 223 -7.86 25.37 12.91
CA LEU A 223 -8.54 24.65 11.84
C LEU A 223 -9.13 23.32 12.34
N LEU A 224 -8.40 22.59 13.19
CA LEU A 224 -8.88 21.34 13.80
C LEU A 224 -10.07 21.59 14.72
N GLN A 225 -10.04 22.65 15.52
CA GLN A 225 -11.15 23.06 16.39
C GLN A 225 -12.41 23.40 15.57
N ALA A 226 -12.27 24.19 14.50
CA ALA A 226 -13.41 24.51 13.63
C ALA A 226 -14.04 23.27 12.98
N ARG A 227 -13.24 22.26 12.62
CA ARG A 227 -13.76 20.99 12.10
C ARG A 227 -14.46 20.16 13.18
N LEU A 228 -13.95 20.17 14.41
CA LEU A 228 -14.58 19.50 15.54
C LEU A 228 -15.96 20.11 15.83
N ASP A 229 -16.07 21.44 15.83
CA ASP A 229 -17.32 22.17 16.06
C ASP A 229 -18.36 21.89 14.97
N GLU A 230 -17.94 21.74 13.71
CA GLU A 230 -18.83 21.32 12.62
C GLU A 230 -19.36 19.89 12.85
N VAL A 231 -18.49 18.95 13.24
CA VAL A 231 -18.92 17.58 13.56
C VAL A 231 -19.88 17.55 14.74
N GLN A 232 -19.61 18.32 15.80
CA GLN A 232 -20.52 18.44 16.94
C GLN A 232 -21.87 19.02 16.54
N ARG A 233 -21.89 20.06 15.69
CA ARG A 233 -23.14 20.61 15.13
C ARG A 233 -23.91 19.58 14.31
N GLN A 234 -23.24 18.75 13.52
CA GLN A 234 -23.90 17.67 12.78
C GLN A 234 -24.44 16.58 13.70
N LEU A 235 -23.70 16.20 14.74
CA LEU A 235 -24.15 15.23 15.73
C LEU A 235 -25.38 15.73 16.51
N ALA A 236 -25.40 17.01 16.89
CA ALA A 236 -26.55 17.62 17.57
C ALA A 236 -27.81 17.65 16.69
N ARG A 237 -27.66 17.81 15.36
CA ARG A 237 -28.80 17.72 14.43
C ARG A 237 -29.33 16.30 14.28
N LEU A 238 -28.46 15.29 14.40
CA LEU A 238 -28.81 13.88 14.26
C LEU A 238 -29.27 13.25 15.59
N THR A 239 -28.98 13.91 16.71
CA THR A 239 -29.36 13.50 18.07
C THR A 239 -30.15 14.63 18.74
N PRO A 240 -31.37 14.94 18.27
CA PRO A 240 -32.23 15.88 18.99
C PRO A 240 -32.55 15.31 20.39
N PRO A 241 -32.77 16.18 21.38
CA PRO A 241 -33.14 15.75 22.73
C PRO A 241 -34.43 14.93 22.74
#